data_AF-A0A1H6CSM7-F1
#
_entry.id   AF-A0A1H6CSM7-F1
#
_cell.length_a   1.000
_cell.length_b   1.000
_cell.length_c   1.000
_cell.angle_alpha   90.00
_cell.angle_beta   90.00
_cell.angle_gamma   90.00
#
_symmetry.space_group_name_H-M   'P 1'
#
loop_
_entity.id
_entity.type
_entity.pdbx_description
1 polymer ?
#
loop_
_entity_poly.entity_id
_entity_poly.type
_entity_poly.pdbx_seq_one_letter_code
_entity_poly.pdbx_strand_id
1 'polypeptide(L)'
;MGTFRFRALVTIDPAAARTWDRSSAIRHLVIRVHRDEPERICFFDAVLSTDDQEPLVPGDTDHVVTMTLTDETALDVLAPGEHFELWGHGEAGHGVISRRVFL
;
A
#
# COMPACT_ATOMS: atom_id res chain seq x y z
N MET A 1 -2.13 20.45 3.75
CA MET A 1 -1.96 18.99 3.70
C MET A 1 -1.32 18.64 2.37
N GLY A 2 -0.08 18.17 2.39
CA GLY A 2 0.59 17.65 1.19
C GLY A 2 0.10 16.24 0.88
N THR A 3 0.21 15.83 -0.37
CA THR A 3 0.04 14.42 -0.76
C THR A 3 1.40 13.86 -1.11
N PHE A 4 1.75 12.74 -0.51
CA PHE A 4 3.03 12.07 -0.70
C PHE A 4 2.81 10.82 -1.53
N ARG A 5 3.58 10.66 -2.61
CA ARG A 5 3.43 9.52 -3.51
C ARG A 5 4.64 8.60 -3.40
N PHE A 6 4.36 7.30 -3.48
CA PHE A 6 5.35 6.24 -3.43
C PHE A 6 5.02 5.26 -4.54
N ARG A 7 6.05 4.63 -5.11
CA ARG A 7 5.85 3.38 -5.84
C ARG A 7 6.08 2.23 -4.90
N ALA A 8 5.23 1.23 -5.02
CA ALA A 8 5.35 -0.02 -4.29
C ALA A 8 5.11 -1.20 -5.23
N LEU A 9 5.70 -2.33 -4.87
CA LEU A 9 5.29 -3.63 -5.38
C LEU A 9 4.34 -4.21 -4.34
N VAL A 10 3.16 -4.65 -4.78
CA VAL A 10 2.16 -5.23 -3.89
C VAL A 10 1.76 -6.61 -4.36
N THR A 11 1.51 -7.47 -3.39
CA THR A 11 0.96 -8.80 -3.58
C THR A 11 -0.37 -8.85 -2.84
N ILE A 12 -1.43 -9.22 -3.54
CA ILE A 12 -2.77 -9.32 -2.97
C ILE A 12 -3.03 -10.79 -2.65
N ASP A 13 -3.30 -11.10 -1.39
CA ASP A 13 -3.46 -12.48 -0.97
C ASP A 13 -4.73 -13.09 -1.59
N PRO A 14 -4.67 -14.34 -2.10
CA PRO A 14 -5.84 -15.02 -2.66
C PRO A 14 -7.01 -15.10 -1.67
N ALA A 15 -6.71 -15.17 -0.37
CA ALA A 15 -7.70 -15.21 0.71
C ALA A 15 -8.54 -13.93 0.80
N ALA A 16 -8.00 -12.80 0.35
CA ALA A 16 -8.69 -11.51 0.32
C ALA A 16 -9.89 -11.50 -0.65
N ALA A 17 -10.03 -12.51 -1.53
CA ALA A 17 -11.06 -12.52 -2.57
C ALA A 17 -12.51 -12.35 -2.10
N ARG A 18 -12.83 -12.66 -0.85
CA ARG A 18 -14.17 -12.48 -0.29
C ARG A 18 -14.49 -11.04 0.09
N THR A 19 -13.48 -10.25 0.41
CA THR A 19 -13.59 -8.86 0.88
C THR A 19 -13.03 -7.86 -0.14
N TRP A 20 -12.34 -8.35 -1.17
CA TRP A 20 -11.69 -7.56 -2.20
C TRP A 20 -12.62 -7.27 -3.37
N ASP A 21 -12.84 -6.00 -3.65
CA ASP A 21 -13.90 -5.61 -4.57
C ASP A 21 -13.60 -5.80 -6.08
N ARG A 22 -12.39 -6.00 -6.62
CA ARG A 22 -12.12 -6.21 -8.08
C ARG A 22 -12.68 -5.19 -9.10
N SER A 23 -13.65 -4.32 -8.80
CA SER A 23 -14.28 -3.44 -9.79
C SER A 23 -13.57 -2.10 -9.94
N SER A 24 -12.83 -1.68 -8.90
CA SER A 24 -12.09 -0.42 -8.89
C SER A 24 -10.58 -0.62 -9.03
N ALA A 25 -10.00 0.17 -9.95
CA ALA A 25 -8.55 0.37 -10.11
C ALA A 25 -7.95 1.29 -9.03
N ILE A 26 -8.79 2.06 -8.33
CA ILE A 26 -8.39 2.90 -7.21
C ILE A 26 -8.93 2.30 -5.92
N ARG A 27 -8.06 2.08 -4.93
CA ARG A 27 -8.46 1.50 -3.64
C ARG A 27 -7.99 2.36 -2.47
N HIS A 28 -8.94 2.65 -1.57
CA HIS A 28 -8.64 3.21 -0.26
C HIS A 28 -8.37 2.05 0.69
N LEU A 29 -7.17 2.01 1.25
CA LEU A 29 -6.72 0.98 2.17
C LEU A 29 -5.97 1.65 3.32
N VAL A 30 -5.87 0.93 4.43
CA VAL A 30 -4.93 1.26 5.50
C VAL A 30 -3.67 0.45 5.24
N ILE A 31 -2.51 1.08 5.28
CA ILE A 31 -1.24 0.36 5.33
C ILE A 31 -0.76 0.27 6.77
N ARG A 32 -0.19 -0.88 7.11
CA ARG A 32 0.42 -1.14 8.41
C ARG A 32 1.90 -1.38 8.23
N VAL A 33 2.73 -0.61 8.93
CA VAL A 33 4.19 -0.69 8.86
C VAL A 33 4.71 -1.09 10.24
N HIS A 34 5.55 -2.12 10.28
CA HIS A 34 6.26 -2.54 11.48
C HIS A 34 7.61 -1.85 11.55
N ARG A 35 7.93 -1.27 12.70
CA ARG A 35 9.23 -0.65 12.99
C ARG A 35 9.87 -1.41 14.14
N ASP A 36 11.12 -1.78 13.97
CA ASP A 36 11.83 -2.62 14.95
C ASP A 36 12.40 -1.81 16.12
N GLU A 37 12.70 -0.50 15.95
CA GLU A 37 13.31 0.33 17.01
C GLU A 37 12.83 1.80 17.00
N PRO A 38 12.13 2.27 18.07
CA PRO A 38 11.39 1.46 19.04
C PRO A 38 10.33 0.62 18.33
N GLU A 39 10.02 -0.57 18.88
CA GLU A 39 8.97 -1.43 18.34
C GLU A 39 7.65 -0.66 18.27
N ARG A 40 7.25 -0.29 17.04
CA ARG A 40 6.07 0.53 16.81
C ARG A 40 5.38 0.08 15.54
N ILE A 41 4.05 0.04 15.61
CA ILE A 41 3.20 -0.15 14.46
C ILE A 41 2.66 1.21 14.04
N CYS A 42 2.87 1.58 12.79
CA CYS A 42 2.32 2.79 12.19
C CYS A 42 1.21 2.41 11.22
N PHE A 43 0.12 3.16 11.25
CA PHE A 43 -1.02 2.99 10.35
C PHE A 43 -1.19 4.25 9.52
N PHE A 44 -1.40 4.09 8.22
CA PHE A 44 -1.64 5.22 7.33
C PHE A 44 -2.78 4.94 6.36
N ASP A 45 -3.64 5.92 6.14
CA ASP A 45 -4.60 5.89 5.05
C ASP A 45 -3.85 6.09 3.71
N ALA A 46 -4.07 5.15 2.80
CA ALA A 46 -3.43 5.12 1.51
C ALA A 46 -4.46 4.95 0.39
N VAL A 47 -4.22 5.66 -0.71
CA VAL A 47 -4.91 5.44 -1.97
C VAL A 47 -3.95 4.73 -2.91
N LEU A 48 -4.27 3.50 -3.28
CA LEU A 48 -3.53 2.74 -4.28
C LEU A 48 -4.19 2.92 -5.64
N SER A 49 -3.36 3.15 -6.65
CA SER A 49 -3.75 3.18 -8.05
C SER A 49 -2.73 2.40 -8.88
N THR A 50 -3.20 1.63 -9.84
CA THR A 50 -2.36 0.96 -10.84
C THR A 50 -2.01 1.92 -12.00
N ASP A 51 -0.84 1.74 -12.60
CA ASP A 51 -0.41 2.58 -13.73
C ASP A 51 -1.17 2.22 -15.03
N ASP A 52 -1.61 0.96 -15.16
CA ASP A 52 -2.37 0.43 -16.30
C ASP A 52 -3.89 0.67 -16.20
N GLN A 53 -4.34 1.26 -15.09
CA GLN A 53 -5.76 1.46 -14.75
C GLN A 53 -6.56 0.15 -14.65
N GLU A 54 -5.90 -1.01 -14.56
CA GLU A 54 -6.56 -2.27 -14.30
C GLU A 54 -6.76 -2.46 -12.78
N PRO A 55 -7.87 -3.07 -12.36
CA PRO A 55 -8.08 -3.36 -10.95
C PRO A 55 -7.11 -4.44 -10.48
N LEU A 56 -6.46 -4.19 -9.34
CA LEU A 56 -5.74 -5.23 -8.60
C LEU A 56 -6.72 -6.36 -8.27
N VAL A 57 -6.29 -7.61 -8.49
CA VAL A 57 -7.06 -8.81 -8.18
C VAL A 57 -6.34 -9.70 -7.16
N PRO A 58 -7.09 -10.45 -6.32
CA PRO A 58 -6.50 -11.43 -5.42
C PRO A 58 -5.69 -12.47 -6.19
N GLY A 59 -4.45 -12.69 -5.78
CA GLY A 59 -3.47 -13.53 -6.48
C GLY A 59 -2.45 -12.74 -7.30
N ASP A 60 -2.66 -11.43 -7.53
CA ASP A 60 -1.63 -10.58 -8.11
C ASP A 60 -0.39 -10.58 -7.23
N THR A 61 0.78 -10.76 -7.86
CA THR A 61 2.07 -10.84 -7.18
C THR A 61 3.01 -9.79 -7.76
N ASP A 62 3.70 -9.04 -6.88
CA ASP A 62 4.65 -8.00 -7.23
C ASP A 62 4.12 -6.96 -8.24
N HIS A 63 2.82 -6.64 -8.16
CA HIS A 63 2.19 -5.68 -9.05
C HIS A 63 2.61 -4.25 -8.68
N VAL A 64 2.99 -3.45 -9.67
CA VAL A 64 3.47 -2.08 -9.46
C VAL A 64 2.28 -1.15 -9.23
N VAL A 65 2.25 -0.49 -8.07
CA VAL A 65 1.23 0.50 -7.75
C VAL A 65 1.85 1.85 -7.40
N THR A 66 1.10 2.89 -7.68
CA THR A 66 1.31 4.21 -7.09
C THR A 66 0.46 4.32 -5.84
N MET A 67 1.11 4.53 -4.71
CA MET A 67 0.48 4.73 -3.41
C MET A 67 0.54 6.21 -3.03
N THR A 68 -0.61 6.79 -2.70
CA THR A 68 -0.74 8.19 -2.28
C THR A 68 -1.20 8.26 -0.83
N LEU A 69 -0.44 8.99 0.01
CA LEU A 69 -0.74 9.21 1.42
C LEU A 69 -0.87 10.70 1.69
N THR A 70 -1.67 11.07 2.70
CA THR A 70 -1.89 12.46 3.12
C THR A 70 -1.14 12.82 4.40
N ASP A 71 -0.52 11.85 5.06
CA ASP A 71 0.25 12.00 6.29
C ASP A 71 1.73 12.22 5.98
N GLU A 72 2.29 13.34 6.45
CA GLU A 72 3.71 13.68 6.24
C GLU A 72 4.67 12.79 7.04
N THR A 73 4.22 12.22 8.16
CA THR A 73 5.03 11.28 8.95
C THR A 73 5.30 9.99 8.19
N ALA A 74 4.54 9.70 7.13
CA ALA A 74 4.84 8.62 6.20
C ALA A 74 6.21 8.79 5.52
N LEU A 75 6.73 10.02 5.36
CA LEU A 75 8.08 10.24 4.81
C LEU A 75 9.20 9.79 5.75
N ASP A 76 8.96 9.75 7.05
CA ASP A 76 9.94 9.29 8.03
C ASP A 76 9.91 7.76 8.17
N VAL A 77 8.76 7.16 7.87
CA VAL A 77 8.50 5.72 8.04
C VAL A 77 8.72 4.93 6.75
N LEU A 78 8.24 5.41 5.61
CA LEU A 78 8.28 4.69 4.34
C LEU A 78 9.55 5.01 3.54
N ALA A 79 10.52 4.11 3.56
CA ALA A 79 11.74 4.19 2.74
C ALA A 79 11.75 3.09 1.67
N PRO A 80 12.53 3.23 0.58
CA PRO A 80 12.75 2.12 -0.34
C PRO A 80 13.24 0.86 0.39
N GLY A 81 12.61 -0.28 0.12
CA GLY A 81 12.83 -1.54 0.82
C GLY A 81 11.94 -1.75 2.06
N GLU A 82 11.19 -0.73 2.50
CA GLU A 82 10.29 -0.88 3.64
C GLU A 82 9.09 -1.76 3.27
N HIS A 83 8.84 -2.77 4.10
CA HIS A 83 7.70 -3.67 3.97
C HIS A 83 6.48 -3.12 4.71
N PHE A 84 5.31 -3.38 4.16
CA PHE A 84 4.03 -3.00 4.77
C PHE A 84 2.97 -4.06 4.49
N GLU A 85 1.97 -4.12 5.35
CA GLU A 85 0.77 -4.93 5.14
C GLU A 85 -0.36 -4.03 4.60
N LEU A 86 -1.19 -4.60 3.73
CA LEU A 86 -2.39 -3.97 3.18
C LEU A 86 -3.62 -4.41 3.96
N TRP A 87 -4.34 -3.45 4.50
CA TRP A 87 -5.55 -3.68 5.29
C TRP A 87 -6.75 -2.99 4.64
N GLY A 88 -7.77 -3.79 4.32
CA GLY A 88 -9.10 -3.32 3.91
C GLY A 88 -10.13 -3.68 4.97
N HIS A 89 -11.04 -4.60 4.65
CA HIS A 89 -11.93 -5.26 5.63
C HIS A 89 -11.25 -6.41 6.40
N GLY A 90 -9.92 -6.35 6.52
CA GLY A 90 -9.04 -7.41 7.02
C GLY A 90 -7.68 -7.34 6.32
N GLU A 91 -6.77 -8.22 6.70
CA GLU A 91 -5.50 -8.40 6.00
C GLU A 91 -5.77 -8.85 4.56
N ALA A 92 -5.29 -8.07 3.61
CA ALA A 92 -5.60 -8.25 2.19
C ALA A 92 -4.36 -8.55 1.34
N GLY A 93 -3.17 -8.37 1.89
CA GLY A 93 -1.92 -8.53 1.17
C GLY A 93 -0.78 -7.79 1.85
N HIS A 94 0.31 -7.68 1.12
CA HIS A 94 1.51 -6.99 1.59
C HIS A 94 2.21 -6.31 0.43
N GLY A 95 3.17 -5.46 0.73
CA GLY A 95 3.98 -4.81 -0.27
C GLY A 95 5.31 -4.32 0.25
N VAL A 96 6.11 -3.85 -0.70
CA VAL A 96 7.41 -3.24 -0.44
C VAL A 96 7.50 -1.93 -1.20
N ILE A 97 7.98 -0.88 -0.54
CA ILE A 97 8.22 0.41 -1.18
C ILE A 97 9.41 0.27 -2.12
N SER A 98 9.22 0.54 -3.41
CA SER A 98 10.31 0.53 -4.38
C SER A 98 11.01 1.89 -4.45
N ARG A 99 10.25 2.99 -4.44
CA ARG A 99 10.80 4.35 -4.42
C ARG A 99 9.81 5.39 -3.94
N ARG A 100 10.34 6.52 -3.45
CA ARG A 100 9.56 7.74 -3.22
C ARG A 100 9.35 8.48 -4.54
N VAL A 101 8.16 9.01 -4.75
CA VAL A 101 7.82 9.86 -5.90
C VAL A 101 7.60 11.27 -5.35
N PHE A 102 8.64 12.08 -5.45
CA PHE A 102 8.54 13.49 -5.11
C PHE A 102 7.80 14.20 -6.27
N LEU A 103 6.69 14.85 -5.93
CA LEU A 103 5.96 15.76 -6.82
C LEU A 103 6.08 17.18 -6.31
#